data_AF-R6KEA9-F1
#
_entry.id   AF-R6KEA9-F1
#
_cell.length_a   1.000
_cell.length_b   1.000
_cell.length_c   1.000
_cell.angle_alpha   90.00
_cell.angle_beta   90.00
_cell.angle_gamma   90.00
#
_symmetry.space_group_name_H-M   'P 1'
#
loop_
_entity.id
_entity.type
_entity.pdbx_description
1 polymer ?
#
loop_
_entity_poly.entity_id
_entity_poly.type
_entity_poly.pdbx_seq_one_letter_code
_entity_poly.pdbx_strand_id
1 'polypeptide(L)'
;MCIKRTFNRYILYSAILTTLLLCALTYTDYVKKHFPEHIYITEQSNTTFNLSVPVTGNVYNSSYKTDNNINANFNEEVTFITGNPASYDMDLKLFGVIFLKTVHVNVVDETKVYPCGFQAGLYLKSNGILVVKTDSVSSMSYGDIIPCEHILSKGDYILYVNGTEISSKKEFSDIIAGCDGSNLELGILRNGSISTVNVTPVLDTNGEYKLGLWVKDDAQGIGTLTYIDQSEHFGALGHGITDNSTGTIMNISGGQIYKTHILSIIKGKDGTPGELQGIIDYKNTQPVGSIDKNCEYGIYGTIDKSVCKRYNLSLMSVGYRYMVHKGRAYVRFYHNNQYKDYDIEITSLNNSNSKNISFKVTSDELLDMTNGIVQGMSGCPIIQDGRIIGAVTHVLIDDSKSGYGIYIENMLNASQ
;
A
#
# COMPACT_ATOMS: atom_id res chain seq x y z
N MET A 1 12.13 -17.47 -63.27
CA MET A 1 12.25 -16.07 -62.78
C MET A 1 10.95 -15.53 -62.13
N CYS A 2 9.76 -15.97 -62.56
CA CYS A 2 8.47 -15.53 -61.99
C CYS A 2 8.24 -15.98 -60.53
N ILE A 3 8.63 -17.20 -60.16
CA ILE A 3 8.40 -17.80 -58.82
C ILE A 3 9.17 -17.10 -57.69
N LYS A 4 10.40 -16.63 -57.95
CA LYS A 4 11.20 -15.88 -56.95
C LYS A 4 10.58 -14.50 -56.64
N ARG A 5 9.93 -13.87 -57.61
CA ARG A 5 9.27 -12.56 -57.44
C ARG A 5 7.99 -12.68 -56.60
N THR A 6 7.20 -13.73 -56.79
CA THR A 6 6.03 -14.00 -55.94
C THR A 6 6.44 -14.39 -54.52
N PHE A 7 7.46 -15.23 -54.36
CA PHE A 7 7.97 -15.64 -53.04
C PHE A 7 8.47 -14.45 -52.18
N ASN A 8 9.24 -13.52 -52.77
CA ASN A 8 9.69 -12.32 -52.08
C ASN A 8 8.53 -11.38 -51.68
N ARG A 9 7.43 -11.35 -52.44
CA ARG A 9 6.23 -10.58 -52.08
C ARG A 9 5.52 -11.21 -50.87
N TYR A 10 5.43 -12.54 -50.79
CA TYR A 10 4.86 -13.21 -49.62
C TYR A 10 5.68 -13.00 -48.35
N ILE A 11 7.02 -13.04 -48.44
CA ILE A 11 7.88 -12.72 -47.30
C ILE A 11 7.68 -11.27 -46.85
N LEU A 12 7.61 -10.32 -47.78
CA LEU A 12 7.37 -8.92 -47.46
C LEU A 12 5.99 -8.71 -46.81
N TYR A 13 4.92 -9.32 -47.34
CA TYR A 13 3.60 -9.25 -46.73
C TYR A 13 3.56 -9.90 -45.35
N SER A 14 4.25 -11.01 -45.15
CA SER A 14 4.39 -11.66 -43.85
C SER A 14 5.16 -10.79 -42.86
N ALA A 15 6.26 -10.16 -43.28
CA ALA A 15 7.04 -9.24 -42.44
C ALA A 15 6.23 -7.99 -42.05
N ILE A 16 5.45 -7.42 -42.97
CA ILE A 16 4.56 -6.29 -42.68
C ILE A 16 3.46 -6.72 -41.70
N LEU A 17 2.83 -7.87 -41.95
CA LEU A 17 1.75 -8.38 -41.10
C LEU A 17 2.25 -8.68 -39.68
N THR A 18 3.40 -9.32 -39.54
CA THR A 18 4.02 -9.62 -38.24
C THR A 18 4.41 -8.34 -37.50
N THR A 19 4.95 -7.34 -38.19
CA THR A 19 5.27 -6.03 -37.60
C THR A 19 4.00 -5.32 -37.12
N LEU A 20 2.94 -5.29 -37.94
CA LEU A 20 1.65 -4.72 -37.55
C LEU A 20 1.03 -5.43 -36.35
N LEU A 21 1.12 -6.76 -36.30
CA LEU A 21 0.64 -7.56 -35.19
C LEU A 21 1.43 -7.26 -33.91
N LEU A 22 2.75 -7.12 -34.01
CA LEU A 22 3.61 -6.73 -32.89
C LEU A 22 3.24 -5.33 -32.37
N CYS A 23 3.07 -4.35 -33.28
CA CYS A 23 2.63 -3.00 -32.94
C CYS A 23 1.26 -3.02 -32.24
N ALA A 24 0.29 -3.78 -32.78
CA ALA A 24 -1.02 -3.91 -32.18
C ALA A 24 -0.95 -4.53 -30.77
N LEU A 25 -0.15 -5.59 -30.58
CA LEU A 25 0.06 -6.21 -29.27
C LEU A 25 0.70 -5.22 -28.27
N THR A 26 1.78 -4.54 -28.66
CA THR A 26 2.43 -3.52 -27.81
C THR A 26 1.49 -2.38 -27.47
N TYR A 27 0.64 -1.96 -28.40
CA TYR A 27 -0.34 -0.90 -28.17
C TYR A 27 -1.46 -1.37 -27.24
N THR A 28 -1.96 -2.60 -27.40
CA THR A 28 -2.96 -3.17 -26.50
C THR A 28 -2.42 -3.28 -25.07
N ASP A 29 -1.15 -3.67 -24.92
CA ASP A 29 -0.48 -3.74 -23.62
C ASP A 29 -0.31 -2.35 -23.01
N TYR A 30 0.11 -1.36 -23.82
CA TYR A 30 0.17 0.04 -23.42
C TYR A 30 -1.18 0.55 -22.90
N VAL A 31 -2.27 0.36 -23.66
CA VAL A 31 -3.61 0.79 -23.23
C VAL A 31 -4.02 0.08 -21.94
N LYS A 32 -3.82 -1.24 -21.83
CA LYS A 32 -4.17 -2.00 -20.62
C LYS A 32 -3.44 -1.50 -19.37
N LYS A 33 -2.17 -1.11 -19.53
CA LYS A 33 -1.31 -0.63 -18.43
C LYS A 33 -1.56 0.83 -18.06
N HIS A 34 -1.90 1.68 -19.03
CA HIS A 34 -2.05 3.11 -18.82
C HIS A 34 -3.50 3.54 -18.53
N PHE A 35 -4.51 2.78 -18.97
CA PHE A 35 -5.90 3.06 -18.60
C PHE A 35 -6.30 2.40 -17.28
N PRO A 36 -6.89 3.15 -16.34
CA PRO A 36 -7.38 2.57 -15.10
C PRO A 36 -8.49 1.56 -15.38
N GLU A 37 -8.64 0.58 -14.49
CA GLU A 37 -9.76 -0.39 -14.55
C GLU A 37 -11.06 0.22 -14.04
N HIS A 38 -10.96 1.08 -13.02
CA HIS A 38 -12.07 1.83 -12.45
C HIS A 38 -11.83 3.33 -12.57
N ILE A 39 -12.85 4.08 -12.95
CA ILE A 39 -12.89 5.53 -12.90
C ILE A 39 -14.04 5.89 -11.96
N TYR A 40 -13.74 6.58 -10.87
CA TYR A 40 -14.75 7.16 -9.99
C TYR A 40 -14.95 8.61 -10.41
N ILE A 41 -16.20 9.06 -10.58
CA ILE A 41 -16.53 10.45 -10.91
C ILE A 41 -17.55 10.94 -9.88
N THR A 42 -17.35 12.13 -9.34
CA THR A 42 -18.31 12.70 -8.39
C THR A 42 -19.64 13.00 -9.08
N GLU A 43 -20.74 12.80 -8.37
CA GLU A 43 -22.08 13.20 -8.82
C GLU A 43 -22.16 14.69 -9.19
N GLN A 44 -23.10 15.02 -10.07
CA GLN A 44 -23.39 16.40 -10.49
C GLN A 44 -22.17 17.18 -11.00
N SER A 45 -21.20 16.50 -11.61
CA SER A 45 -19.97 17.11 -12.09
C SER A 45 -19.82 17.00 -13.61
N ASN A 46 -19.18 18.01 -14.18
CA ASN A 46 -18.72 18.00 -15.57
C ASN A 46 -17.23 17.70 -15.55
N THR A 47 -16.86 16.45 -15.88
CA THR A 47 -15.48 16.00 -15.85
C THR A 47 -14.97 15.77 -17.25
N THR A 48 -14.00 16.57 -17.70
CA THR A 48 -13.36 16.41 -19.00
C THR A 48 -12.13 15.53 -18.90
N PHE A 49 -12.10 14.46 -19.68
CA PHE A 49 -10.93 13.61 -19.85
C PHE A 49 -10.26 13.93 -21.19
N ASN A 50 -8.96 14.18 -21.12
CA ASN A 50 -8.11 14.21 -22.29
C ASN A 50 -7.20 12.98 -22.26
N LEU A 51 -7.60 11.94 -22.98
CA LEU A 51 -6.85 10.69 -23.04
C LEU A 51 -5.81 10.69 -24.17
N SER A 52 -5.95 11.60 -25.15
CA SER A 52 -5.02 11.78 -26.28
C SER A 52 -4.62 10.46 -26.95
N VAL A 53 -5.52 9.47 -26.97
CA VAL A 53 -5.31 8.17 -27.60
C VAL A 53 -6.42 7.88 -28.60
N PRO A 54 -6.10 7.29 -29.77
CA PRO A 54 -7.07 7.01 -30.82
C PRO A 54 -7.96 5.79 -30.48
N VAL A 55 -8.76 5.91 -29.43
CA VAL A 55 -9.73 4.90 -28.99
C VAL A 55 -11.13 5.48 -28.99
N THR A 56 -12.10 4.64 -29.31
CA THR A 56 -13.52 4.93 -29.15
C THR A 56 -14.04 4.15 -27.96
N GLY A 57 -14.81 4.75 -27.06
CA GLY A 57 -15.48 4.04 -25.99
C GLY A 57 -16.98 3.97 -26.24
N ASN A 58 -17.54 2.77 -26.08
CA ASN A 58 -18.99 2.59 -26.00
C ASN A 58 -19.37 2.52 -24.52
N VAL A 59 -20.11 3.53 -24.06
CA VAL A 59 -20.56 3.66 -22.68
C VAL A 59 -22.00 3.17 -22.56
N TYR A 60 -22.24 2.25 -21.63
CA TYR A 60 -23.55 1.72 -21.31
C TYR A 60 -23.73 1.54 -19.79
N ASN A 61 -24.97 1.58 -19.32
CA ASN A 61 -25.27 1.38 -17.90
C ASN A 61 -25.06 -0.10 -17.51
N SER A 62 -24.32 -0.36 -16.43
CA SER A 62 -23.96 -1.74 -16.05
C SER A 62 -25.19 -2.57 -15.61
N SER A 63 -26.24 -1.94 -15.09
CA SER A 63 -27.47 -2.61 -14.63
C SER A 63 -28.42 -2.98 -15.75
N TYR A 64 -28.38 -2.26 -16.87
CA TYR A 64 -29.22 -2.51 -18.04
C TYR A 64 -28.40 -2.30 -19.31
N LYS A 65 -28.04 -3.39 -20.01
CA LYS A 65 -27.57 -3.33 -21.40
C LYS A 65 -28.74 -2.87 -22.29
N THR A 66 -29.01 -1.58 -22.27
CA THR A 66 -30.01 -0.93 -23.12
C THR A 66 -29.33 -0.41 -24.38
N ASP A 67 -30.09 -0.30 -25.48
CA ASP A 67 -29.62 0.17 -26.79
C ASP A 67 -29.15 1.65 -26.83
N ASN A 68 -29.22 2.38 -25.70
CA ASN A 68 -28.70 3.74 -25.57
C ASN A 68 -27.19 3.74 -25.31
N ASN A 69 -26.46 3.12 -26.22
CA ASN A 69 -25.00 3.14 -26.24
C ASN A 69 -24.52 4.53 -26.65
N ILE A 70 -23.81 5.21 -25.75
CA ILE A 70 -23.15 6.47 -26.07
C ILE A 70 -21.76 6.14 -26.61
N ASN A 71 -21.52 6.44 -27.89
CA ASN A 71 -20.20 6.34 -28.48
C ASN A 71 -19.44 7.65 -28.26
N ALA A 72 -18.30 7.57 -27.59
CA ALA A 72 -17.38 8.69 -27.39
C ALA A 72 -16.07 8.45 -28.14
N ASN A 73 -15.57 9.48 -28.82
CA ASN A 73 -14.26 9.47 -29.47
C ASN A 73 -13.23 10.12 -28.53
N PHE A 74 -12.32 9.33 -27.96
CA PHE A 74 -11.31 9.80 -27.02
C PHE A 74 -10.03 10.31 -27.70
N ASN A 75 -10.05 10.44 -29.03
CA ASN A 75 -9.07 11.24 -29.76
C ASN A 75 -9.26 12.76 -29.52
N GLU A 76 -10.41 13.15 -28.96
CA GLU A 76 -10.74 14.51 -28.54
C GLU A 76 -11.05 14.53 -27.04
N GLU A 77 -11.21 15.73 -26.49
CA GLU A 77 -11.63 15.89 -25.09
C GLU A 77 -13.08 15.42 -24.91
N VAL A 78 -13.28 14.50 -23.97
CA VAL A 78 -14.60 13.94 -23.68
C VAL A 78 -15.03 14.38 -22.29
N THR A 79 -16.17 15.08 -22.21
CA THR A 79 -16.76 15.51 -20.93
C THR A 79 -17.85 14.55 -20.49
N PHE A 80 -17.66 13.96 -19.31
CA PHE A 80 -18.68 13.19 -18.61
C PHE A 80 -19.53 14.17 -17.82
N ILE A 81 -20.84 14.15 -18.10
CA ILE A 81 -21.84 14.92 -17.38
C ILE A 81 -22.57 13.91 -16.49
N THR A 82 -22.30 13.95 -15.18
CA THR A 82 -22.84 12.97 -14.25
C THR A 82 -24.10 13.49 -13.55
N GLY A 83 -25.07 12.59 -13.37
CA GLY A 83 -26.26 12.81 -12.55
C GLY A 83 -26.09 12.19 -11.17
N ASN A 84 -27.07 11.40 -10.75
CA ASN A 84 -27.04 10.65 -9.49
C ASN A 84 -26.05 9.47 -9.55
N PRO A 85 -25.64 8.92 -8.39
CA PRO A 85 -24.77 7.75 -8.31
C PRO A 85 -25.28 6.57 -9.14
N ALA A 86 -24.40 6.00 -9.96
CA ALA A 86 -24.69 4.90 -10.87
C ALA A 86 -23.38 4.30 -11.43
N SER A 87 -23.44 3.03 -11.84
CA SER A 87 -22.31 2.34 -12.49
C SER A 87 -22.54 2.20 -14.00
N TYR A 88 -21.48 2.46 -14.76
CA TYR A 88 -21.42 2.35 -16.21
C TYR A 88 -20.20 1.54 -16.61
N ASP A 89 -20.30 0.81 -17.71
CA ASP A 89 -19.16 0.17 -18.35
C ASP A 89 -18.82 0.92 -19.63
N MET A 90 -17.53 1.09 -19.88
CA MET A 90 -17.00 1.70 -21.09
C MET A 90 -16.10 0.70 -21.82
N ASP A 91 -16.58 0.17 -22.94
CA ASP A 91 -15.79 -0.71 -23.81
C ASP A 91 -14.89 0.12 -24.72
N LEU A 92 -13.58 0.10 -24.45
CA LEU A 92 -12.57 0.75 -25.27
C LEU A 92 -12.25 -0.10 -26.50
N LYS A 93 -12.34 0.51 -27.68
CA LYS A 93 -12.01 -0.11 -28.97
C LYS A 93 -10.99 0.73 -29.74
N LEU A 94 -10.00 0.06 -30.34
CA LEU A 94 -9.10 0.66 -31.31
C LEU A 94 -9.78 0.71 -32.69
N PHE A 95 -9.78 1.89 -33.30
CA PHE A 95 -10.47 2.18 -34.58
C PHE A 95 -11.97 1.80 -34.61
N GLY A 96 -12.63 1.72 -33.45
CA GLY A 96 -14.04 1.30 -33.36
C GLY A 96 -14.30 -0.21 -33.49
N VAL A 97 -13.27 -1.01 -33.78
CA VAL A 97 -13.44 -2.43 -34.14
C VAL A 97 -12.73 -3.40 -33.19
N ILE A 98 -11.49 -3.11 -32.81
CA ILE A 98 -10.67 -4.04 -32.01
C ILE A 98 -10.90 -3.73 -30.54
N PHE A 99 -11.57 -4.63 -29.82
CA PHE A 99 -11.75 -4.50 -28.37
C PHE A 99 -10.41 -4.51 -27.63
N LEU A 100 -10.23 -3.56 -26.71
CA LEU A 100 -9.01 -3.41 -25.91
C LEU A 100 -9.23 -3.82 -24.46
N LYS A 101 -10.21 -3.19 -23.80
CA LYS A 101 -10.48 -3.29 -22.36
C LYS A 101 -11.85 -2.67 -22.05
N THR A 102 -12.51 -3.17 -21.01
CA THR A 102 -13.67 -2.50 -20.38
C THR A 102 -13.18 -1.70 -19.18
N VAL A 103 -13.64 -0.45 -19.07
CA VAL A 103 -13.37 0.43 -17.92
C VAL A 103 -14.68 0.65 -17.18
N HIS A 104 -14.68 0.43 -15.87
CA HIS A 104 -15.85 0.61 -15.02
C HIS A 104 -15.90 2.05 -14.50
N VAL A 105 -16.88 2.83 -14.95
CA VAL A 105 -17.11 4.22 -14.53
C VAL A 105 -18.18 4.23 -13.44
N ASN A 106 -17.81 4.63 -12.23
CA ASN A 106 -18.71 4.71 -11.09
C ASN A 106 -18.95 6.18 -10.74
N VAL A 107 -20.20 6.63 -10.89
CA VAL A 107 -20.64 7.91 -10.35
C VAL A 107 -20.91 7.70 -8.87
N VAL A 108 -20.21 8.45 -8.02
CA VAL A 108 -20.26 8.31 -6.56
C VAL A 108 -20.56 9.65 -5.89
N ASP A 109 -21.07 9.60 -4.66
CA ASP A 109 -21.30 10.78 -3.84
C ASP A 109 -20.00 11.55 -3.58
N GLU A 110 -20.11 12.87 -3.33
CA GLU A 110 -18.95 13.65 -2.90
C GLU A 110 -18.44 13.14 -1.55
N THR A 111 -17.27 12.49 -1.58
CA THR A 111 -16.63 11.99 -0.37
C THR A 111 -15.77 13.08 0.28
N LYS A 112 -15.93 13.27 1.60
CA LYS A 112 -15.12 14.19 2.41
C LYS A 112 -14.47 13.45 3.57
N VAL A 113 -13.23 13.80 3.86
CA VAL A 113 -12.45 13.24 4.97
C VAL A 113 -11.71 14.35 5.72
N TYR A 114 -11.28 14.07 6.94
CA TYR A 114 -10.38 14.92 7.72
C TYR A 114 -8.92 14.59 7.37
N PRO A 115 -8.19 15.42 6.59
CA PRO A 115 -6.76 15.22 6.35
C PRO A 115 -5.99 15.42 7.65
N CYS A 116 -5.26 14.38 8.08
CA CYS A 116 -4.70 14.27 9.42
C CYS A 116 -3.27 14.78 9.53
N GLY A 117 -2.28 14.18 8.87
CA GLY A 117 -0.89 14.66 8.84
C GLY A 117 -0.13 14.69 10.18
N PHE A 118 -0.71 14.14 11.25
CA PHE A 118 -0.07 14.03 12.57
C PHE A 118 0.47 12.64 12.84
N GLN A 119 1.54 12.57 13.64
CA GLN A 119 2.20 11.33 13.98
C GLN A 119 1.42 10.60 15.08
N ALA A 120 1.43 9.27 15.01
CA ALA A 120 0.90 8.39 16.03
C ALA A 120 1.86 7.23 16.30
N GLY A 121 1.83 6.76 17.54
CA GLY A 121 2.47 5.52 17.91
C GLY A 121 1.60 4.36 17.45
N LEU A 122 2.19 3.45 16.69
CA LEU A 122 1.52 2.28 16.14
C LEU A 122 2.06 1.06 16.87
N TYR A 123 1.16 0.25 17.41
CA TYR A 123 1.49 -1.07 17.95
C TYR A 123 0.67 -2.11 17.19
N LEU A 124 1.35 -3.07 16.57
CA LEU A 124 0.75 -4.10 15.74
C LEU A 124 1.00 -5.45 16.41
N LYS A 125 -0.10 -6.13 16.73
CA LYS A 125 -0.09 -7.48 17.28
C LYS A 125 0.03 -8.47 16.13
N SER A 126 1.08 -9.28 16.14
CA SER A 126 1.26 -10.32 15.13
C SER A 126 0.20 -11.41 15.24
N ASN A 127 -0.14 -12.03 14.11
CA ASN A 127 -0.97 -13.23 14.09
C ASN A 127 -0.11 -14.48 14.36
N GLY A 128 0.25 -14.68 15.63
CA GLY A 128 1.22 -15.70 16.06
C GLY A 128 2.67 -15.20 16.00
N ILE A 129 3.62 -16.14 15.99
CA ILE A 129 5.06 -15.85 16.06
C ILE A 129 5.72 -16.06 14.71
N LEU A 130 6.28 -14.99 14.14
CA LEU A 130 6.98 -14.98 12.87
C LEU A 130 8.36 -15.66 12.99
N VAL A 131 8.61 -16.65 12.13
CA VAL A 131 9.91 -17.28 11.94
C VAL A 131 10.77 -16.41 11.02
N VAL A 132 11.89 -15.91 11.55
CA VAL A 132 12.84 -15.06 10.84
C VAL A 132 13.95 -15.88 10.17
N LYS A 133 14.49 -16.85 10.90
CA LYS A 133 15.45 -17.83 10.37
C LYS A 133 15.49 -19.07 11.25
N THR A 134 15.91 -20.17 10.65
CA THR A 134 16.36 -21.40 11.32
C THR A 134 17.88 -21.39 11.39
N ASP A 135 18.44 -21.98 12.44
CA ASP A 135 19.88 -21.95 12.74
C ASP A 135 20.31 -23.24 13.45
N SER A 136 21.61 -23.51 13.46
CA SER A 136 22.15 -24.68 14.15
C SER A 136 22.17 -24.48 15.66
N VAL A 137 21.93 -25.58 16.39
CA VAL A 137 22.04 -25.73 17.83
C VAL A 137 23.16 -26.72 18.11
N SER A 138 24.15 -26.33 18.92
CA SER A 138 25.19 -27.24 19.40
C SER A 138 24.61 -28.21 20.41
N SER A 139 24.24 -29.41 19.94
CA SER A 139 23.66 -30.48 20.75
C SER A 139 24.69 -31.07 21.71
N MET A 140 24.24 -31.41 22.91
CA MET A 140 25.05 -32.14 23.88
C MET A 140 25.41 -33.57 23.40
N SER A 141 24.62 -34.16 22.50
CA SER A 141 24.74 -35.58 22.13
C SER A 141 25.19 -35.83 20.70
N TYR A 142 24.99 -34.87 19.79
CA TYR A 142 25.05 -35.14 18.34
C TYR A 142 25.81 -34.06 17.52
N GLY A 143 26.49 -33.12 18.19
CA GLY A 143 27.13 -31.99 17.51
C GLY A 143 26.12 -30.93 17.05
N ASP A 144 26.48 -30.11 16.05
CA ASP A 144 25.60 -29.06 15.55
C ASP A 144 24.44 -29.66 14.71
N ILE A 145 23.21 -29.40 15.13
CA ILE A 145 21.97 -29.84 14.46
C ILE A 145 21.10 -28.63 14.16
N ILE A 146 20.37 -28.62 13.04
CA ILE A 146 19.33 -27.62 12.76
C ILE A 146 17.96 -28.28 12.99
N PRO A 147 17.31 -28.10 14.17
CA PRO A 147 16.14 -28.90 14.55
C PRO A 147 14.92 -28.69 13.64
N CYS A 148 14.82 -27.52 13.02
CA CYS A 148 13.70 -27.14 12.15
C CYS A 148 14.06 -27.12 10.66
N GLU A 149 15.18 -27.74 10.26
CA GLU A 149 15.59 -27.82 8.86
C GLU A 149 14.51 -28.48 8.00
N HIS A 150 14.16 -27.86 6.87
CA HIS A 150 13.09 -28.28 5.95
C HIS A 150 11.68 -28.37 6.55
N ILE A 151 11.49 -28.09 7.84
CA ILE A 151 10.19 -28.11 8.51
C ILE A 151 9.61 -26.70 8.56
N LEU A 152 10.37 -25.75 9.10
CA LEU A 152 10.00 -24.34 9.19
C LEU A 152 10.82 -23.52 8.19
N SER A 153 10.21 -22.44 7.71
CA SER A 153 10.79 -21.54 6.74
C SER A 153 10.59 -20.10 7.20
N LYS A 154 11.52 -19.25 6.76
CA LYS A 154 11.41 -17.81 6.95
C LYS A 154 10.08 -17.30 6.38
N GLY A 155 9.30 -16.58 7.19
CA GLY A 155 7.97 -16.10 6.83
C GLY A 155 6.81 -16.92 7.39
N ASP A 156 7.07 -18.09 7.98
CA ASP A 156 6.03 -18.85 8.68
C ASP A 156 5.59 -18.13 9.95
N TYR A 157 4.30 -18.20 10.28
CA TYR A 157 3.81 -17.81 11.60
C TYR A 157 3.44 -19.06 12.38
N ILE A 158 4.00 -19.23 13.57
CA ILE A 158 3.62 -20.28 14.52
C ILE A 158 2.42 -19.76 15.31
N LEU A 159 1.27 -20.41 15.15
CA LEU A 159 -0.02 -20.01 15.74
C LEU A 159 -0.30 -20.71 17.07
N TYR A 160 0.07 -21.99 17.17
CA TYR A 160 -0.14 -22.79 18.37
C TYR A 160 0.94 -23.86 18.53
N VAL A 161 1.11 -24.33 19.76
CA VAL A 161 1.97 -25.48 20.12
C VAL A 161 1.13 -26.49 20.91
N ASN A 162 1.10 -27.75 20.47
CA ASN A 162 0.32 -28.83 21.08
C ASN A 162 -1.15 -28.43 21.34
N GLY A 163 -1.79 -27.78 20.36
CA GLY A 163 -3.16 -27.28 20.45
C GLY A 163 -3.37 -26.04 21.34
N THR A 164 -2.32 -25.48 21.94
CA THR A 164 -2.40 -24.24 22.73
C THR A 164 -1.99 -23.05 21.87
N GLU A 165 -2.88 -22.08 21.66
CA GLU A 165 -2.59 -20.83 20.95
C GLU A 165 -1.45 -20.06 21.64
N ILE A 166 -0.54 -19.51 20.85
CA ILE A 166 0.57 -18.69 21.33
C ILE A 166 0.49 -17.29 20.73
N SER A 167 0.80 -16.29 21.56
CA SER A 167 0.69 -14.89 21.16
C SER A 167 1.95 -14.08 21.44
N SER A 168 2.93 -14.64 22.15
CA SER A 168 4.17 -13.93 22.49
C SER A 168 5.41 -14.82 22.47
N LYS A 169 6.56 -14.21 22.14
CA LYS A 169 7.87 -14.88 22.22
C LYS A 169 8.16 -15.51 23.57
N LYS A 170 7.65 -14.89 24.64
CA LYS A 170 7.79 -15.39 26.01
C LYS A 170 7.05 -16.71 26.19
N GLU A 171 5.75 -16.74 25.85
CA GLU A 171 4.94 -17.97 25.93
C GLU A 171 5.56 -19.11 25.13
N PHE A 172 6.01 -18.83 23.91
CA PHE A 172 6.66 -19.84 23.08
C PHE A 172 7.95 -20.35 23.72
N SER A 173 8.81 -19.46 24.21
CA SER A 173 10.07 -19.84 24.87
C SER A 173 9.83 -20.65 26.14
N ASP A 174 8.82 -20.29 26.94
CA ASP A 174 8.45 -21.01 28.16
C ASP A 174 7.95 -22.43 27.84
N ILE A 175 7.20 -22.63 26.74
CA ILE A 175 6.77 -23.96 26.26
C ILE A 175 7.97 -24.80 25.80
N ILE A 176 8.91 -24.21 25.04
CA ILE A 176 10.10 -24.95 24.59
C ILE A 176 10.98 -25.34 25.77
N ALA A 177 11.14 -24.45 26.77
CA ALA A 177 11.92 -24.75 27.96
C ALA A 177 11.33 -25.90 28.79
N GLY A 178 9.99 -26.02 28.83
CA GLY A 178 9.27 -27.06 29.58
C GLY A 178 8.94 -28.33 28.79
N CYS A 179 9.48 -28.53 27.58
CA CYS A 179 9.08 -29.65 26.73
C CYS A 179 9.75 -31.00 27.09
N ASP A 180 10.81 -30.97 27.90
CA ASP A 180 11.64 -32.15 28.24
C ASP A 180 12.08 -32.98 27.01
N GLY A 181 12.29 -32.33 25.87
CA GLY A 181 12.68 -32.96 24.60
C GLY A 181 11.55 -33.71 23.89
N SER A 182 10.32 -33.58 24.36
CA SER A 182 9.14 -34.16 23.72
C SER A 182 8.91 -33.53 22.34
N ASN A 183 8.43 -34.35 21.40
CA ASN A 183 8.02 -33.85 20.09
C ASN A 183 6.87 -32.84 20.24
N LEU A 184 6.97 -31.73 19.54
CA LEU A 184 6.02 -30.62 19.58
C LEU A 184 5.26 -30.53 18.26
N GLU A 185 3.94 -30.47 18.36
CA GLU A 185 3.05 -30.20 17.24
C GLU A 185 2.87 -28.68 17.10
N LEU A 186 3.33 -28.11 15.99
CA LEU A 186 3.19 -26.69 15.68
C LEU A 186 2.11 -26.47 14.62
N GLY A 187 1.15 -25.60 14.92
CA GLY A 187 0.27 -25.02 13.92
C GLY A 187 0.97 -23.86 13.23
N ILE A 188 1.14 -23.92 11.91
CA ILE A 188 1.82 -22.87 11.15
C ILE A 188 0.92 -22.29 10.07
N LEU A 189 1.03 -20.98 9.86
CA LEU A 189 0.50 -20.27 8.70
C LEU A 189 1.64 -19.99 7.72
N ARG A 190 1.55 -20.59 6.53
CA ARG A 190 2.51 -20.42 5.43
C ARG A 190 1.77 -20.08 4.15
N ASN A 191 2.11 -18.96 3.51
CA ASN A 191 1.49 -18.50 2.26
C ASN A 191 -0.05 -18.46 2.30
N GLY A 192 -0.63 -18.10 3.45
CA GLY A 192 -2.09 -18.04 3.64
C GLY A 192 -2.76 -19.37 4.01
N SER A 193 -2.02 -20.49 4.01
CA SER A 193 -2.53 -21.81 4.36
C SER A 193 -2.07 -22.24 5.75
N ILE A 194 -3.00 -22.74 6.56
CA ILE A 194 -2.70 -23.31 7.88
C ILE A 194 -2.41 -24.79 7.72
N SER A 195 -1.34 -25.26 8.35
CA SER A 195 -0.95 -26.67 8.41
C SER A 195 -0.28 -27.01 9.73
N THR A 196 -0.24 -28.29 10.07
CA THR A 196 0.46 -28.79 11.26
C THR A 196 1.81 -29.41 10.88
N VAL A 197 2.86 -29.11 11.67
CA VAL A 197 4.18 -29.73 11.55
C VAL A 197 4.66 -30.25 12.91
N ASN A 198 5.53 -31.26 12.89
CA ASN A 198 6.14 -31.81 14.10
C ASN A 198 7.62 -31.40 14.17
N VAL A 199 8.05 -30.90 15.33
CA VAL A 199 9.46 -30.55 15.59
C VAL A 199 9.91 -31.15 16.92
N THR A 200 11.16 -31.61 16.97
CA THR A 200 11.75 -32.16 18.20
C THR A 200 12.81 -31.19 18.71
N PRO A 201 12.61 -30.57 19.89
CA PRO A 201 13.62 -29.73 20.53
C PRO A 201 14.90 -30.51 20.85
N VAL A 202 16.05 -29.85 20.69
CA VAL A 202 17.36 -30.42 20.96
C VAL A 202 17.92 -29.81 22.24
N LEU A 203 18.43 -30.65 23.13
CA LEU A 203 19.16 -30.21 24.32
C LEU A 203 20.52 -29.67 23.91
N ASP A 204 20.73 -28.38 24.15
CA ASP A 204 21.99 -27.71 23.84
C ASP A 204 23.08 -27.98 24.89
N THR A 205 24.30 -27.55 24.60
CA THR A 205 25.45 -27.69 25.52
C THR A 205 25.32 -26.92 26.84
N ASN A 206 24.37 -25.99 26.97
CA ASN A 206 24.06 -25.28 28.22
C ASN A 206 22.97 -25.98 29.03
N GLY A 207 22.41 -27.10 28.55
CA GLY A 207 21.32 -27.82 29.20
C GLY A 207 19.94 -27.22 28.94
N GLU A 208 19.77 -26.42 27.89
CA GLU A 208 18.48 -25.85 27.49
C GLU A 208 17.94 -26.51 26.22
N TYR A 209 16.64 -26.77 26.18
CA TYR A 209 15.99 -27.24 24.95
C TYR A 209 15.82 -26.09 23.95
N LYS A 210 16.24 -26.31 22.71
CA LYS A 210 16.21 -25.32 21.63
C LYS A 210 15.70 -25.92 20.32
N LEU A 211 14.99 -25.09 19.56
CA LEU A 211 14.57 -25.40 18.19
C LEU A 211 15.46 -24.75 17.12
N GLY A 212 16.47 -23.96 17.51
CA GLY A 212 17.30 -23.21 16.56
C GLY A 212 16.51 -22.14 15.80
N LEU A 213 15.45 -21.58 16.40
CA LEU A 213 14.60 -20.58 15.76
C LEU A 213 14.94 -19.18 16.22
N TRP A 214 15.01 -18.28 15.24
CA TRP A 214 14.96 -16.85 15.49
C TRP A 214 13.58 -16.36 15.14
N VAL A 215 12.91 -15.79 16.12
CA VAL A 215 11.50 -15.44 16.04
C VAL A 215 11.23 -13.96 16.32
N LYS A 216 10.12 -13.47 15.78
CA LYS A 216 9.53 -12.15 16.06
C LYS A 216 8.05 -12.33 16.37
N ASP A 217 7.48 -11.40 17.12
CA ASP A 217 6.05 -11.32 17.40
C ASP A 217 5.58 -9.95 16.95
N ASP A 218 5.42 -9.01 17.87
CA ASP A 218 4.77 -7.73 17.63
C ASP A 218 5.72 -6.71 17.02
N ALA A 219 5.13 -5.70 16.38
CA ALA A 219 5.84 -4.56 15.82
C ALA A 219 5.34 -3.26 16.42
N GLN A 220 6.24 -2.29 16.53
CA GLN A 220 5.90 -0.94 16.96
C GLN A 220 6.69 0.09 16.17
N GLY A 221 6.11 1.27 16.02
CA GLY A 221 6.77 2.37 15.31
C GLY A 221 5.97 3.65 15.36
N ILE A 222 6.56 4.70 14.82
CA ILE A 222 5.90 5.98 14.63
C ILE A 222 5.48 6.08 13.15
N GLY A 223 4.21 6.35 12.92
CA GLY A 223 3.65 6.57 11.59
C GLY A 223 2.83 7.84 11.54
N THR A 224 2.48 8.31 10.35
CA THR A 224 1.56 9.44 10.18
C THR A 224 0.18 8.96 9.79
N LEU A 225 -0.86 9.47 10.47
CA LEU A 225 -2.24 9.29 10.05
C LEU A 225 -2.52 10.14 8.82
N THR A 226 -3.10 9.52 7.79
CA THR A 226 -3.43 10.20 6.53
C THR A 226 -4.77 10.89 6.63
N TYR A 227 -5.82 10.13 6.92
CA TYR A 227 -7.18 10.67 6.99
C TYR A 227 -8.00 9.98 8.06
N ILE A 228 -9.07 10.67 8.49
CA ILE A 228 -10.18 10.10 9.25
C ILE A 228 -11.45 10.40 8.47
N ASP A 229 -12.32 9.42 8.27
CA ASP A 229 -13.61 9.63 7.63
C ASP A 229 -14.68 10.13 8.62
N GLN A 230 -15.90 10.33 8.15
CA GLN A 230 -16.98 10.82 9.00
C GLN A 230 -17.55 9.75 9.95
N SER A 231 -17.20 8.48 9.73
CA SER A 231 -17.58 7.32 10.52
C SER A 231 -16.48 6.89 11.48
N GLU A 232 -15.45 7.72 11.68
CA GLU A 232 -14.34 7.51 12.63
C GLU A 232 -13.39 6.36 12.22
N HIS A 233 -13.42 5.93 10.96
CA HIS A 233 -12.40 5.07 10.39
C HIS A 233 -11.20 5.91 9.92
N PHE A 234 -10.00 5.36 10.05
CA PHE A 234 -8.78 6.03 9.58
C PHE A 234 -8.03 5.20 8.54
N GLY A 235 -7.24 5.89 7.73
CA GLY A 235 -6.15 5.31 6.95
C GLY A 235 -4.84 6.01 7.30
N ALA A 236 -3.74 5.25 7.38
CA ALA A 236 -2.42 5.77 7.69
C ALA A 236 -1.32 5.14 6.81
N LEU A 237 -0.15 5.79 6.80
CA LEU A 237 1.06 5.42 6.05
C LEU A 237 0.97 5.46 4.52
N GLY A 238 -0.09 4.92 3.92
CA GLY A 238 -0.17 4.75 2.46
C GLY A 238 0.63 3.55 1.92
N HIS A 239 1.17 2.71 2.81
CA HIS A 239 1.77 1.42 2.50
C HIS A 239 1.62 0.46 3.70
N GLY A 240 1.76 -0.83 3.45
CA GLY A 240 1.75 -1.84 4.50
C GLY A 240 3.02 -1.81 5.35
N ILE A 241 2.89 -2.09 6.64
CA ILE A 241 4.04 -2.36 7.50
C ILE A 241 4.57 -3.75 7.15
N THR A 242 5.82 -3.77 6.72
CA THR A 242 6.54 -5.00 6.36
C THR A 242 7.50 -5.40 7.46
N ASP A 243 7.75 -6.71 7.60
CA ASP A 243 8.86 -7.16 8.43
C ASP A 243 10.17 -7.01 7.67
N ASN A 244 11.12 -6.26 8.23
CA ASN A 244 12.41 -6.00 7.59
C ASN A 244 13.22 -7.27 7.31
N SER A 245 12.98 -8.35 8.05
CA SER A 245 13.68 -9.61 7.81
C SER A 245 13.08 -10.34 6.62
N THR A 246 11.75 -10.44 6.50
CA THR A 246 11.07 -11.19 5.42
C THR A 246 10.79 -10.39 4.16
N GLY A 247 10.67 -9.06 4.27
CA GLY A 247 10.24 -8.18 3.18
C GLY A 247 8.75 -8.29 2.86
N THR A 248 7.99 -9.07 3.63
CA THR A 248 6.55 -9.29 3.42
C THR A 248 5.73 -8.41 4.34
N ILE A 249 4.51 -8.07 3.93
CA ILE A 249 3.55 -7.38 4.80
C ILE A 249 3.30 -8.25 6.03
N MET A 250 3.37 -7.63 7.20
CA MET A 250 3.17 -8.30 8.47
C MET A 250 1.71 -8.73 8.61
N ASN A 251 1.50 -10.00 8.93
CA ASN A 251 0.18 -10.53 9.24
C ASN A 251 -0.16 -10.18 10.69
N ILE A 252 -1.30 -9.51 10.88
CA ILE A 252 -1.71 -9.01 12.19
C ILE A 252 -3.02 -9.62 12.63
N SER A 253 -3.13 -9.84 13.94
CA SER A 253 -4.40 -10.15 14.61
C SER A 253 -5.14 -8.89 15.07
N GLY A 254 -4.43 -7.76 15.12
CA GLY A 254 -4.96 -6.44 15.45
C GLY A 254 -3.85 -5.49 15.86
N GLY A 255 -4.20 -4.37 16.47
CA GLY A 255 -3.25 -3.39 16.95
C GLY A 255 -3.91 -2.21 17.62
N GLN A 256 -3.10 -1.26 18.05
CA GLN A 256 -3.52 -0.11 18.83
C GLN A 256 -2.79 1.15 18.36
N ILE A 257 -3.50 2.27 18.42
CA ILE A 257 -2.93 3.60 18.18
C ILE A 257 -2.71 4.29 19.52
N TYR A 258 -1.51 4.82 19.72
CA TYR A 258 -1.11 5.58 20.89
C TYR A 258 -0.72 7.00 20.50
N LYS A 259 -0.76 7.88 21.51
CA LYS A 259 -0.14 9.19 21.35
C LYS A 259 1.37 9.03 21.26
N THR A 260 1.99 9.91 20.47
CA THR A 260 3.44 10.00 20.37
C THR A 260 3.90 11.44 20.51
N HIS A 261 5.12 11.59 21.00
CA HIS A 261 5.80 12.87 21.08
C HIS A 261 7.07 12.80 20.24
N ILE A 262 7.13 13.63 19.19
CA ILE A 262 8.33 13.78 18.37
C ILE A 262 9.31 14.68 19.15
N LEU A 263 10.47 14.12 19.47
CA LEU A 263 11.52 14.79 20.24
C LEU A 263 12.49 15.55 19.33
N SER A 264 12.80 14.96 18.17
CA SER A 264 13.77 15.50 17.22
C SER A 264 13.49 14.99 15.81
N ILE A 265 14.04 15.70 14.83
CA ILE A 265 14.04 15.30 13.42
C ILE A 265 15.50 15.13 13.02
N ILE A 266 15.88 13.93 12.61
CA ILE A 266 17.18 13.68 11.99
C ILE A 266 17.03 13.95 10.50
N LYS A 267 17.81 14.91 10.00
CA LYS A 267 17.84 15.25 8.58
C LYS A 267 18.33 14.07 7.76
N GLY A 268 17.66 13.82 6.64
CA GLY A 268 18.14 12.87 5.65
C GLY A 268 19.35 13.40 4.89
N LYS A 269 20.00 12.51 4.15
CA LYS A 269 21.02 12.81 3.14
C LYS A 269 20.91 11.77 2.04
N ASP A 270 21.43 12.08 0.86
CA ASP A 270 21.44 11.09 -0.22
C ASP A 270 22.18 9.82 0.22
N GLY A 271 21.54 8.67 -0.01
CA GLY A 271 21.98 7.36 0.45
C GLY A 271 21.65 7.03 1.92
N THR A 272 21.13 7.96 2.73
CA THR A 272 20.70 7.70 4.11
C THR A 272 19.43 8.48 4.47
N PRO A 273 18.26 7.80 4.50
CA PRO A 273 17.02 8.42 4.91
C PRO A 273 17.13 9.07 6.28
N GLY A 274 16.52 10.25 6.44
CA GLY A 274 16.33 10.85 7.77
C GLY A 274 15.18 10.18 8.50
N GLU A 275 14.95 10.57 9.75
CA GLU A 275 13.91 9.98 10.60
C GLU A 275 13.29 10.97 11.58
N LEU A 276 12.00 10.80 11.87
CA LEU A 276 11.35 11.40 13.02
C LEU A 276 11.65 10.55 14.27
N GLN A 277 12.33 11.14 15.25
CA GLN A 277 12.61 10.48 16.53
C GLN A 277 11.59 10.93 17.57
N GLY A 278 10.97 9.95 18.23
CA GLY A 278 9.96 10.22 19.23
C GLY A 278 9.76 9.08 20.20
N ILE A 279 8.88 9.31 21.16
CA ILE A 279 8.46 8.33 22.15
C ILE A 279 6.97 8.04 22.00
N ILE A 280 6.59 6.79 22.25
CA ILE A 280 5.19 6.35 22.26
C ILE A 280 4.74 6.28 23.72
N ASP A 281 3.63 6.91 24.06
CA ASP A 281 3.13 6.97 25.44
C ASP A 281 2.26 5.76 25.78
N TYR A 282 2.92 4.68 26.23
CA TYR A 282 2.24 3.46 26.69
C TYR A 282 1.74 3.51 28.13
N LYS A 283 2.31 4.36 28.99
CA LYS A 283 2.11 4.28 30.45
C LYS A 283 0.96 5.14 30.94
N ASN A 284 0.70 6.27 30.29
CA ASN A 284 -0.22 7.29 30.81
C ASN A 284 -1.40 7.56 29.89
N THR A 285 -1.58 6.79 28.81
CA THR A 285 -2.71 6.98 27.89
C THR A 285 -3.38 5.68 27.52
N GLN A 286 -4.72 5.67 27.63
CA GLN A 286 -5.54 4.71 26.90
C GLN A 286 -5.23 4.85 25.40
N PRO A 287 -5.24 3.76 24.64
CA PRO A 287 -5.18 3.82 23.18
C PRO A 287 -6.21 4.82 22.65
N VAL A 288 -5.83 5.55 21.60
CA VAL A 288 -6.70 6.53 20.94
C VAL A 288 -7.40 5.93 19.72
N GLY A 289 -7.19 4.64 19.43
CA GLY A 289 -7.80 3.90 18.33
C GLY A 289 -7.32 2.45 18.26
N SER A 290 -7.99 1.63 17.44
CA SER A 290 -7.64 0.24 17.14
C SER A 290 -7.14 0.10 15.71
N ILE A 291 -6.23 -0.84 15.47
CA ILE A 291 -5.80 -1.21 14.11
C ILE A 291 -6.38 -2.59 13.81
N ASP A 292 -7.10 -2.70 12.70
CA ASP A 292 -7.81 -3.92 12.33
C ASP A 292 -7.24 -4.53 11.03
N LYS A 293 -6.52 -3.73 10.23
CA LYS A 293 -6.01 -4.16 8.91
C LYS A 293 -4.65 -3.55 8.60
N ASN A 294 -3.75 -4.37 8.04
CA ASN A 294 -2.47 -3.98 7.46
C ASN A 294 -2.37 -4.57 6.05
N CYS A 295 -2.31 -3.74 5.02
CA CYS A 295 -2.26 -4.20 3.62
C CYS A 295 -1.38 -3.28 2.76
N GLU A 296 -1.25 -3.60 1.46
CA GLU A 296 -0.35 -2.88 0.53
C GLU A 296 -0.59 -1.37 0.46
N TYR A 297 -1.79 -0.91 0.80
CA TYR A 297 -2.23 0.48 0.66
C TYR A 297 -2.21 1.27 1.97
N GLY A 298 -1.90 0.62 3.11
CA GLY A 298 -1.88 1.29 4.40
C GLY A 298 -2.26 0.39 5.58
N ILE A 299 -2.39 1.04 6.73
CA ILE A 299 -3.01 0.47 7.91
C ILE A 299 -4.35 1.18 8.17
N TYR A 300 -5.32 0.42 8.68
CA TYR A 300 -6.70 0.86 8.85
C TYR A 300 -7.29 0.34 10.15
N GLY A 301 -8.30 1.06 10.63
CA GLY A 301 -9.09 0.69 11.80
C GLY A 301 -9.95 1.86 12.24
N THR A 302 -10.22 1.95 13.54
CA THR A 302 -11.06 3.00 14.13
C THR A 302 -10.28 3.93 15.05
N ILE A 303 -10.74 5.17 15.19
CA ILE A 303 -10.10 6.15 16.06
C ILE A 303 -11.13 6.89 16.90
N ASP A 304 -10.73 7.29 18.11
CA ASP A 304 -11.60 8.03 19.01
C ASP A 304 -11.96 9.41 18.44
N LYS A 305 -13.26 9.74 18.43
CA LYS A 305 -13.81 11.01 17.94
C LYS A 305 -13.15 12.25 18.53
N SER A 306 -12.61 12.17 19.76
CA SER A 306 -11.90 13.27 20.42
C SER A 306 -10.61 13.66 19.69
N VAL A 307 -10.03 12.77 18.87
CA VAL A 307 -8.84 13.05 18.08
C VAL A 307 -9.10 14.18 17.09
N CYS A 308 -10.23 14.16 16.38
CA CYS A 308 -10.59 15.25 15.45
C CYS A 308 -10.68 16.60 16.15
N LYS A 309 -11.23 16.65 17.37
CA LYS A 309 -11.31 17.87 18.18
C LYS A 309 -9.94 18.32 18.68
N ARG A 310 -9.11 17.39 19.17
CA ARG A 310 -7.77 17.66 19.71
C ARG A 310 -6.87 18.33 18.67
N TYR A 311 -6.94 17.86 17.43
CA TYR A 311 -6.15 18.40 16.33
C TYR A 311 -6.90 19.48 15.53
N ASN A 312 -8.11 19.87 15.94
CA ASN A 312 -8.92 20.88 15.24
C ASN A 312 -9.05 20.61 13.72
N LEU A 313 -9.38 19.36 13.37
CA LEU A 313 -9.45 18.92 11.98
C LEU A 313 -10.70 19.49 11.29
N SER A 314 -10.56 19.83 10.01
CA SER A 314 -11.65 20.28 9.13
C SER A 314 -11.84 19.31 7.96
N LEU A 315 -13.08 19.10 7.53
CA LEU A 315 -13.37 18.28 6.35
C LEU A 315 -12.76 18.88 5.08
N MET A 316 -12.26 18.00 4.22
CA MET A 316 -11.73 18.31 2.90
C MET A 316 -12.27 17.29 1.90
N SER A 317 -12.64 17.76 0.70
CA SER A 317 -13.12 16.86 -0.34
C SER A 317 -11.98 15.98 -0.86
N VAL A 318 -12.32 14.75 -1.20
CA VAL A 318 -11.44 13.80 -1.87
C VAL A 318 -11.25 14.23 -3.32
N GLY A 319 -10.00 14.21 -3.79
CA GLY A 319 -9.64 14.36 -5.20
C GLY A 319 -9.29 13.00 -5.78
N TYR A 320 -10.18 12.46 -6.59
CA TYR A 320 -9.98 11.18 -7.27
C TYR A 320 -8.87 11.27 -8.33
N ARG A 321 -8.36 10.13 -8.77
CA ARG A 321 -7.22 10.03 -9.69
C ARG A 321 -7.33 10.93 -10.92
N TYR A 322 -8.52 11.08 -11.49
CA TYR A 322 -8.76 11.89 -12.69
C TYR A 322 -8.60 13.41 -12.46
N MET A 323 -8.70 13.86 -11.21
CA MET A 323 -8.51 15.27 -10.84
C MET A 323 -7.04 15.62 -10.58
N VAL A 324 -6.17 14.60 -10.44
CA VAL A 324 -4.76 14.82 -10.11
C VAL A 324 -3.98 15.18 -11.37
N HIS A 325 -3.16 16.23 -11.28
CA HIS A 325 -2.34 16.69 -12.40
C HIS A 325 -0.92 17.05 -11.95
N LYS A 326 0.00 17.14 -12.92
CA LYS A 326 1.37 17.61 -12.67
C LYS A 326 1.38 19.08 -12.26
N GLY A 327 2.40 19.49 -11.51
CA GLY A 327 2.58 20.86 -11.04
C GLY A 327 2.44 21.00 -9.53
N ARG A 328 2.06 22.19 -9.08
CA ARG A 328 2.06 22.55 -7.66
C ARG A 328 1.07 21.69 -6.85
N ALA A 329 1.53 21.24 -5.69
CA ALA A 329 0.73 20.58 -4.66
C ALA A 329 1.38 20.85 -3.28
N TYR A 330 0.80 20.27 -2.23
CA TYR A 330 1.29 20.44 -0.86
C TYR A 330 1.36 19.11 -0.13
N VAL A 331 2.32 18.97 0.79
CA VAL A 331 2.31 17.94 1.83
C VAL A 331 1.90 18.57 3.15
N ARG A 332 0.79 18.11 3.74
CA ARG A 332 0.36 18.53 5.07
C ARG A 332 1.10 17.76 6.14
N PHE A 333 1.79 18.49 7.02
CA PHE A 333 2.56 17.90 8.11
C PHE A 333 2.27 18.67 9.40
N TYR A 334 1.93 17.92 10.45
CA TYR A 334 1.74 18.44 11.80
C TYR A 334 3.06 18.34 12.56
N HIS A 335 3.57 19.47 13.03
CA HIS A 335 4.76 19.55 13.87
C HIS A 335 4.68 20.80 14.77
N ASN A 336 5.28 20.74 15.95
CA ASN A 336 5.23 21.84 16.94
C ASN A 336 3.82 22.35 17.23
N ASN A 337 2.87 21.42 17.37
CA ASN A 337 1.46 21.68 17.63
C ASN A 337 0.73 22.50 16.56
N GLN A 338 1.25 22.56 15.32
CA GLN A 338 0.65 23.31 14.22
C GLN A 338 0.64 22.51 12.93
N TYR A 339 -0.37 22.78 12.11
CA TYR A 339 -0.43 22.32 10.73
C TYR A 339 0.28 23.27 9.80
N LYS A 340 1.11 22.71 8.92
CA LYS A 340 1.65 23.42 7.77
C LYS A 340 1.52 22.59 6.51
N ASP A 341 1.20 23.26 5.43
CA ASP A 341 1.14 22.71 4.08
C ASP A 341 2.41 23.18 3.37
N TYR A 342 3.33 22.23 3.13
CA TYR A 342 4.63 22.51 2.51
C TYR A 342 4.56 22.28 1.00
N ASP A 343 5.03 23.25 0.21
CA ASP A 343 5.05 23.15 -1.24
C ASP A 343 5.86 21.95 -1.76
N ILE A 344 5.23 21.24 -2.69
CA ILE A 344 5.83 20.22 -3.52
C ILE A 344 5.45 20.44 -4.99
N GLU A 345 6.19 19.80 -5.90
CA GLU A 345 5.87 19.72 -7.31
C GLU A 345 5.65 18.27 -7.73
N ILE A 346 4.47 17.95 -8.24
CA ILE A 346 4.16 16.65 -8.85
C ILE A 346 4.82 16.58 -10.21
N THR A 347 5.80 15.70 -10.35
CA THR A 347 6.62 15.53 -11.55
C THR A 347 6.10 14.42 -12.47
N SER A 348 5.46 13.41 -11.90
CA SER A 348 4.91 12.27 -12.65
C SER A 348 3.71 11.63 -11.97
N LEU A 349 2.83 11.05 -12.78
CA LEU A 349 1.63 10.33 -12.37
C LEU A 349 1.60 8.98 -13.06
N ASN A 350 1.26 7.92 -12.32
CA ASN A 350 1.11 6.57 -12.86
C ASN A 350 -0.08 5.83 -12.24
N ASN A 351 -0.57 4.86 -13.00
CA ASN A 351 -1.75 4.06 -12.65
C ASN A 351 -1.37 2.67 -12.11
N SER A 352 -0.15 2.52 -11.57
CA SER A 352 0.24 1.25 -10.95
C SER A 352 -0.38 1.09 -9.55
N ASN A 353 -0.23 -0.08 -8.92
CA ASN A 353 -0.86 -0.32 -7.61
C ASN A 353 -0.21 0.50 -6.49
N SER A 354 1.06 0.91 -6.63
CA SER A 354 1.76 1.70 -5.61
C SER A 354 2.58 2.83 -6.24
N LYS A 355 3.07 3.78 -5.45
CA LYS A 355 3.93 4.88 -5.92
C LYS A 355 3.33 5.70 -7.07
N ASN A 356 2.02 5.91 -7.04
CA ASN A 356 1.22 6.61 -8.05
C ASN A 356 1.69 8.01 -8.40
N ILE A 357 2.09 8.77 -7.39
CA ILE A 357 2.45 10.19 -7.50
C ILE A 357 3.95 10.27 -7.27
N SER A 358 4.72 10.76 -8.24
CA SER A 358 6.11 11.15 -8.01
C SER A 358 6.16 12.66 -7.84
N PHE A 359 6.83 13.12 -6.80
CA PHE A 359 6.92 14.54 -6.49
C PHE A 359 8.31 14.92 -5.98
N LYS A 360 8.59 16.22 -6.01
CA LYS A 360 9.79 16.83 -5.43
C LYS A 360 9.40 17.90 -4.42
N VAL A 361 10.06 17.92 -3.27
CA VAL A 361 9.89 18.98 -2.27
C VAL A 361 10.51 20.27 -2.76
N THR A 362 9.71 21.34 -2.77
CA THR A 362 10.12 22.69 -3.20
C THR A 362 10.06 23.72 -2.08
N SER A 363 9.49 23.37 -0.92
CA SER A 363 9.48 24.22 0.26
C SER A 363 10.87 24.29 0.93
N ASP A 364 11.44 25.48 0.97
CA ASP A 364 12.72 25.75 1.66
C ASP A 364 12.62 25.43 3.16
N GLU A 365 11.50 25.76 3.82
CA GLU A 365 11.31 25.47 5.24
C GLU A 365 11.34 23.96 5.54
N LEU A 366 10.68 23.14 4.71
CA LEU A 366 10.71 21.69 4.87
C LEU A 366 12.12 21.15 4.59
N LEU A 367 12.77 21.61 3.52
CA LEU A 367 14.15 21.20 3.19
C LEU A 367 15.14 21.55 4.30
N ASP A 368 15.00 22.72 4.93
CA ASP A 368 15.82 23.13 6.05
C ASP A 368 15.55 22.30 7.30
N MET A 369 14.33 21.80 7.49
CA MET A 369 13.96 20.98 8.65
C MET A 369 14.40 19.52 8.52
N THR A 370 14.15 18.90 7.36
CA THR A 370 14.25 17.44 7.16
C THR A 370 15.23 17.03 6.07
N ASN A 371 15.68 17.98 5.23
CA ASN A 371 16.35 17.73 3.95
C ASN A 371 15.51 16.85 3.00
N GLY A 372 14.19 17.09 2.95
CA GLY A 372 13.26 16.43 2.05
C GLY A 372 12.23 15.55 2.78
N ILE A 373 11.93 14.36 2.26
CA ILE A 373 11.00 13.43 2.94
C ILE A 373 11.80 12.48 3.84
N VAL A 374 11.38 12.33 5.09
CA VAL A 374 12.05 11.46 6.07
C VAL A 374 11.14 10.34 6.55
N GLN A 375 11.73 9.29 7.13
CA GLN A 375 10.98 8.20 7.75
C GLN A 375 10.07 8.75 8.86
N GLY A 376 8.83 8.26 8.91
CA GLY A 376 7.78 8.78 9.78
C GLY A 376 6.85 9.79 9.10
N MET A 377 7.27 10.44 7.99
CA MET A 377 6.36 11.26 7.17
C MET A 377 5.46 10.43 6.24
N SER A 378 5.68 9.12 6.12
CA SER A 378 4.76 8.25 5.38
C SER A 378 3.37 8.34 5.99
N GLY A 379 2.38 8.67 5.16
CA GLY A 379 1.02 8.99 5.53
C GLY A 379 0.70 10.48 5.55
N CYS A 380 1.67 11.38 5.39
CA CYS A 380 1.35 12.81 5.27
C CYS A 380 0.42 13.05 4.07
N PRO A 381 -0.73 13.74 4.25
CA PRO A 381 -1.65 14.02 3.16
C PRO A 381 -1.01 14.85 2.06
N ILE A 382 -1.23 14.45 0.82
CA ILE A 382 -0.91 15.24 -0.36
C ILE A 382 -2.18 15.98 -0.79
N ILE A 383 -2.08 17.30 -0.90
CA ILE A 383 -3.19 18.21 -1.20
C ILE A 383 -2.92 18.93 -2.51
N GLN A 384 -3.88 18.93 -3.43
CA GLN A 384 -3.86 19.69 -4.67
C GLN A 384 -5.25 20.29 -4.91
N ASP A 385 -5.31 21.54 -5.35
CA ASP A 385 -6.56 22.26 -5.65
C ASP A 385 -7.61 22.22 -4.53
N GLY A 386 -7.14 22.29 -3.27
CA GLY A 386 -8.02 22.27 -2.09
C GLY A 386 -8.61 20.90 -1.75
N ARG A 387 -8.11 19.82 -2.37
CA ARG A 387 -8.55 18.43 -2.18
C ARG A 387 -7.42 17.56 -1.68
N ILE A 388 -7.74 16.56 -0.84
CA ILE A 388 -6.79 15.49 -0.54
C ILE A 388 -6.75 14.55 -1.73
N ILE A 389 -5.58 14.38 -2.35
CA ILE A 389 -5.39 13.56 -3.55
C ILE A 389 -4.60 12.28 -3.26
N GLY A 390 -3.92 12.21 -2.13
CA GLY A 390 -3.06 11.09 -1.80
C GLY A 390 -2.37 11.19 -0.45
N ALA A 391 -1.42 10.28 -0.25
CA ALA A 391 -0.56 10.24 0.92
C ALA A 391 0.89 9.99 0.49
N VAL A 392 1.85 10.61 1.17
CA VAL A 392 3.28 10.30 1.03
C VAL A 392 3.51 8.85 1.47
N THR A 393 4.37 8.11 0.76
CA THR A 393 4.70 6.72 1.08
C THR A 393 6.20 6.56 1.35
N HIS A 394 7.00 6.45 0.30
CA HIS A 394 8.43 6.17 0.38
C HIS A 394 9.24 7.38 -0.09
N VAL A 395 10.39 7.60 0.56
CA VAL A 395 11.44 8.49 0.06
C VAL A 395 12.30 7.77 -0.97
N LEU A 396 12.82 8.50 -1.96
CA LEU A 396 13.86 7.97 -2.84
C LEU A 396 15.19 8.01 -2.09
N ILE A 397 15.81 6.84 -1.84
CA ILE A 397 17.05 6.76 -1.06
C ILE A 397 18.18 7.60 -1.67
N ASP A 398 18.25 7.64 -3.00
CA ASP A 398 19.30 8.35 -3.75
C ASP A 398 18.97 9.83 -4.02
N ASP A 399 17.76 10.30 -3.69
CA ASP A 399 17.34 11.70 -3.80
C ASP A 399 16.36 12.03 -2.68
N SER A 400 16.89 12.57 -1.57
CA SER A 400 16.08 12.81 -0.36
C SER A 400 14.95 13.82 -0.59
N LYS A 401 15.06 14.67 -1.62
CA LYS A 401 14.06 15.71 -1.96
C LYS A 401 12.91 15.16 -2.78
N SER A 402 13.06 13.97 -3.37
CA SER A 402 12.02 13.33 -4.15
C SER A 402 11.30 12.26 -3.32
N GLY A 403 10.01 12.12 -3.56
CA GLY A 403 9.17 11.16 -2.86
C GLY A 403 8.12 10.54 -3.75
N TYR A 404 7.54 9.45 -3.25
CA TYR A 404 6.39 8.79 -3.84
C TYR A 404 5.14 8.99 -2.98
N GLY A 405 4.00 9.09 -3.63
CA GLY A 405 2.69 9.06 -3.00
C GLY A 405 1.77 8.00 -3.61
N ILE A 406 0.77 7.61 -2.84
CA ILE A 406 -0.35 6.76 -3.27
C ILE A 406 -1.59 7.63 -3.45
N TYR A 407 -2.46 7.29 -4.41
CA TYR A 407 -3.76 7.96 -4.52
C TYR A 407 -4.65 7.68 -3.31
N ILE A 408 -5.36 8.69 -2.83
CA ILE A 408 -6.30 8.56 -1.71
C ILE A 408 -7.43 7.58 -2.05
N GLU A 409 -7.82 7.52 -3.32
CA GLU A 409 -8.80 6.58 -3.87
C GLU A 409 -8.42 5.13 -3.57
N ASN A 410 -7.15 4.75 -3.77
CA ASN A 410 -6.68 3.40 -3.46
C ASN A 410 -6.79 3.11 -1.96
N MET A 411 -6.48 4.09 -1.12
CA MET A 411 -6.57 3.93 0.33
C MET A 411 -8.02 3.75 0.79
N LEU A 412 -8.95 4.56 0.28
CA LEU A 412 -10.37 4.50 0.62
C LEU A 412 -11.05 3.21 0.13
N ASN A 413 -10.68 2.72 -1.05
CA ASN A 413 -11.20 1.44 -1.54
C ASN A 413 -10.68 0.27 -0.71
N ALA A 414 -9.43 0.37 -0.23
CA ALA A 414 -8.83 -0.66 0.60
C ALA A 414 -9.31 -0.65 2.06
N SER A 415 -9.89 0.45 2.55
CA SER A 415 -10.48 0.50 3.89
C SER A 415 -11.84 -0.20 3.99
N GLN A 416 -12.51 -0.42 2.86
CA GLN A 416 -13.79 -1.12 2.78
C GLN A 416 -13.66 -2.63 3.04
#